data_AF-A0A925WVP4-F1
#
_entry.id   AF-A0A925WVP4-F1
#
_cell.length_a   1.000
_cell.length_b   1.000
_cell.length_c   1.000
_cell.angle_alpha   90.00
_cell.angle_beta   90.00
_cell.angle_gamma   90.00
#
_symmetry.space_group_name_H-M   'P 1'
#
loop_
_entity.id
_entity.type
_entity.pdbx_description
1 polymer ?
#
loop_
_entity_poly.entity_id
_entity_poly.type
_entity_poly.pdbx_seq_one_letter_code
_entity_poly.pdbx_strand_id
1 'polypeptide(L)' 'MQHQPPVFLVGDKVRLRGKLDKLRCVLEVAWHPFRHEFIYIVETSAPAHRAPYLPYWFAAQLVLEHDFRMEGQNTLR' A
#
# COMPACT_ATOMS: atom_id res chain seq x y z
N MET A 1 -1.08 15.86 19.59
CA MET A 1 -1.03 15.91 18.11
C MET A 1 -2.06 14.91 17.60
N GLN A 2 -3.07 15.36 16.85
CA GLN A 2 -4.00 14.42 16.22
C GLN A 2 -3.34 13.94 14.93
N HIS A 3 -2.92 12.68 14.91
CA HIS A 3 -2.47 12.04 13.68
C HIS A 3 -3.70 11.85 12.77
N GLN A 4 -3.60 12.21 11.50
CA GLN A 4 -4.61 11.79 10.52
C GLN A 4 -4.71 10.26 10.54
N PRO A 5 -5.91 9.67 10.45
CA PRO A 5 -6.06 8.22 10.43
C PRO A 5 -5.30 7.60 9.24
N PRO A 6 -4.90 6.32 9.33
CA PRO A 6 -4.26 5.64 8.21
C PRO A 6 -5.21 5.57 7.01
N VAL A 7 -4.66 5.80 5.81
CA VAL A 7 -5.41 5.76 4.54
C VAL A 7 -5.90 4.35 4.21
N PHE A 8 -5.10 3.33 4.52
CA PHE A 8 -5.43 1.92 4.29
C PHE A 8 -5.45 1.14 5.60
N LEU A 9 -6.21 0.05 5.61
CA LEU A 9 -6.36 -0.88 6.73
C LEU A 9 -5.77 -2.25 6.38
N VAL A 10 -5.44 -3.03 7.41
CA VAL A 10 -5.04 -4.44 7.23
C VAL A 10 -6.16 -5.20 6.50
N GLY A 11 -5.80 -5.96 5.47
CA GLY A 11 -6.74 -6.67 4.61
C GLY A 11 -7.07 -5.93 3.30
N ASP A 12 -6.81 -4.62 3.21
CA ASP A 12 -7.07 -3.85 1.99
C ASP A 12 -6.26 -4.39 0.81
N LYS A 13 -6.88 -4.35 -0.37
CA LYS A 13 -6.24 -4.72 -1.63
C LYS A 13 -5.71 -3.47 -2.32
N VAL A 14 -4.39 -3.43 -2.48
CA VAL A 14 -3.66 -2.29 -3.03
C VAL A 14 -2.74 -2.70 -4.18
N ARG A 15 -2.40 -1.72 -5.02
CA ARG A 15 -1.38 -1.83 -6.06
C ARG A 15 -0.27 -0.82 -5.81
N LEU A 16 0.95 -1.14 -6.23
CA LEU A 16 2.07 -0.19 -6.17
C LEU A 16 1.97 0.81 -7.32
N ARG A 17 2.06 2.12 -7.04
CA ARG A 17 2.20 3.14 -8.08
C ARG A 17 3.47 2.85 -8.88
N GLY A 18 3.31 2.58 -10.17
CA GLY A 18 4.39 2.16 -11.09
C GLY A 18 4.51 0.66 -11.33
N LYS A 19 3.78 -0.20 -10.58
CA LYS A 19 3.63 -1.64 -10.85
C LYS A 19 2.18 -2.06 -10.62
N LEU A 20 1.30 -1.47 -11.43
CA LEU A 20 -0.15 -1.64 -11.32
C LEU A 20 -0.63 -3.03 -11.74
N ASP A 21 0.21 -3.88 -12.32
CA ASP A 21 -0.12 -5.28 -12.62
C ASP A 21 -0.25 -6.14 -11.35
N LYS A 22 0.36 -5.70 -10.25
CA LYS A 22 0.52 -6.50 -9.02
C LYS A 22 -0.42 -6.04 -7.91
N LEU A 23 -1.50 -6.79 -7.72
CA LEU A 23 -2.39 -6.67 -6.58
C LEU A 23 -1.75 -7.30 -5.34
N ARG A 24 -1.80 -6.61 -4.19
CA ARG A 24 -1.27 -7.03 -2.89
C ARG A 24 -2.26 -6.77 -1.77
N CYS A 25 -2.14 -7.53 -0.68
CA CYS A 25 -2.87 -7.30 0.56
C CYS A 25 -2.03 -6.45 1.52
N VAL A 26 -2.63 -5.47 2.20
CA VAL A 26 -2.01 -4.84 3.38
C VAL A 26 -1.98 -5.85 4.52
N LEU A 27 -0.81 -6.06 5.10
CA LEU A 27 -0.56 -7.01 6.19
C LEU A 27 -0.40 -6.29 7.53
N GLU A 28 0.25 -5.12 7.53
CA GLU A 28 0.50 -4.34 8.73
C GLU A 28 0.42 -2.84 8.43
N VAL A 29 -0.02 -2.07 9.41
CA VAL A 29 -0.04 -0.61 9.41
C VAL A 29 0.70 -0.13 10.65
N ALA A 30 1.75 0.67 10.47
CA ALA A 30 2.58 1.16 11.56
C ALA A 30 2.88 2.66 11.41
N TRP A 31 3.19 3.32 12.52
CA TRP A 31 3.59 4.73 12.52
C TRP A 31 5.09 4.88 12.24
N HIS A 32 5.46 5.72 11.28
CA HIS A 32 6.85 6.03 11.00
C HIS A 32 7.34 7.21 11.86
N PRO A 33 8.20 6.98 12.87
CA PRO A 33 8.52 7.97 13.90
C PRO A 33 9.27 9.20 13.36
N PHE A 34 9.98 9.07 12.24
CA PHE A 34 10.77 10.18 11.67
C PHE A 34 10.04 11.01 10.62
N ARG A 35 9.05 10.41 9.94
CA ARG A 35 8.31 11.06 8.86
C ARG A 35 6.93 11.51 9.28
N HIS A 36 6.49 11.06 10.45
CA HIS A 36 5.17 11.36 10.99
C HIS A 36 4.05 10.99 10.02
N GLU A 37 4.16 9.81 9.40
CA GLU A 37 3.20 9.26 8.46
C GLU A 37 3.01 7.75 8.74
N PHE A 38 1.88 7.19 8.31
CA PHE A 38 1.66 5.75 8.35
C PHE A 38 2.45 5.04 7.24
N ILE A 39 3.03 3.90 7.60
CA ILE A 39 3.67 2.96 6.68
C ILE A 39 2.88 1.66 6.62
N TYR A 40 2.96 1.02 5.46
CA TYR A 40 2.19 -0.16 5.11
C TYR A 40 3.14 -1.28 4.72
N ILE A 41 3.05 -2.41 5.42
CA ILE A 41 3.67 -3.66 4.96
C ILE A 41 2.62 -4.36 4.12
N VAL A 42 2.97 -4.68 2.87
CA VAL A 42 2.07 -5.41 1.97
C VAL A 42 2.65 -6.78 1.65
N GLU A 43 1.78 -7.66 1.21
CA GLU A 43 2.17 -8.98 0.71
C GLU A 43 3.24 -8.83 -0.38
N THR A 44 4.25 -9.69 -0.34
CA THR A 44 5.26 -9.75 -1.40
C THR A 44 5.48 -11.20 -1.81
N SER A 45 6.04 -11.39 -3.00
CA SER A 45 6.41 -12.73 -3.49
C SER A 45 7.67 -13.28 -2.82
N ALA A 46 8.36 -12.46 -2.00
CA ALA A 46 9.52 -12.90 -1.24
C ALA A 46 9.06 -13.65 0.02
N PRO A 47 9.64 -14.81 0.36
CA PRO A 47 9.26 -15.51 1.58
C PRO A 47 9.60 -14.66 2.80
N ALA A 48 8.63 -14.43 3.69
CA ALA A 48 8.77 -13.57 4.88
C ALA A 48 9.95 -13.95 5.79
N HIS A 49 10.37 -15.22 5.78
CA HIS A 49 11.50 -15.75 6.54
C HIS A 49 12.88 -15.45 5.94
N ARG A 50 12.96 -14.81 4.75
CA ARG A 50 14.23 -14.49 4.10
C ARG A 50 14.66 -13.03 4.22
N ALA A 51 13.83 -12.16 4.79
CA ALA A 51 14.14 -10.74 4.91
C ALA A 51 14.17 -10.35 6.40
N PRO A 52 15.34 -9.99 6.96
CA PRO A 52 15.43 -9.45 8.32
C PRO A 52 14.65 -8.12 8.47
N TYR A 53 14.28 -7.49 7.35
CA TYR A 53 13.47 -6.29 7.28
C TYR A 53 12.38 -6.48 6.23
N LEU A 54 11.11 -6.43 6.67
CA LEU A 54 9.99 -6.40 5.73
C LEU A 54 9.98 -5.01 5.05
N PRO A 55 9.89 -4.96 3.70
CA PRO A 55 9.74 -3.69 3.02
C PRO A 55 8.42 -3.03 3.41
N TYR A 56 8.43 -1.70 3.48
CA TYR A 56 7.24 -0.89 3.75
C TYR A 56 7.07 0.19 2.68
N TRP A 57 5.84 0.68 2.56
CA TRP A 57 5.45 1.72 1.62
C TRP A 57 4.69 2.84 2.32
N PHE A 58 4.72 4.04 1.74
CA PHE A 58 3.89 5.17 2.14
C PHE A 58 2.59 5.21 1.34
N ALA A 59 1.58 5.92 1.87
CA ALA A 59 0.27 5.99 1.23
C ALA A 59 0.32 6.46 -0.23
N ALA A 60 1.16 7.46 -0.50
CA ALA A 60 1.35 8.02 -1.84
C ALA A 60 1.94 7.04 -2.86
N GLN A 61 2.47 5.89 -2.42
CA GLN A 61 3.03 4.86 -3.30
C GLN A 61 2.05 3.72 -3.58
N LEU A 62 0.86 3.78 -2.99
CA LEU A 62 -0.18 2.75 -3.12
C LEU A 62 -1.44 3.34 -3.77
N VAL A 63 -2.20 2.45 -4.41
CA VAL A 63 -3.52 2.74 -4.99
C VAL A 63 -4.46 1.65 -4.51
N LEU A 64 -5.66 2.01 -4.05
CA LEU A 64 -6.69 1.03 -3.74
C LEU A 64 -7.17 0.35 -5.02
N GLU A 65 -7.40 -0.96 -4.96
CA GLU A 65 -7.90 -1.72 -6.10
C GLU A 65 -9.21 -1.15 -6.67
N HIS A 66 -10.08 -0.60 -5.82
CA HIS A 66 -11.33 -0.01 -6.29
C HIS A 66 -11.11 1.28 -7.09
N ASP A 67 -10.15 2.12 -6.70
CA ASP A 67 -9.81 3.35 -7.42
C ASP A 67 -9.21 3.04 -8.78
N PHE A 68 -8.35 2.02 -8.86
CA PHE A 68 -7.75 1.59 -10.12
C PHE A 68 -8.80 1.16 -11.16
N ARG A 69 -9.88 0.49 -10.74
CA ARG A 69 -10.95 0.06 -11.66
C ARG A 69 -11.73 1.23 -12.26
N MET A 70 -11.75 2.38 -11.60
CA MET A 70 -12.44 3.58 -12.09
C MET A 70 -11.59 4.36 -13.10
N GLU A 71 -10.26 4.35 -12.99
CA GLU A 71 -9.37 4.99 -13.96
C GLU A 71 -9.31 4.25 -15.31
N GLY A 72 -9.47 2.91 -15.30
CA GLY A 72 -9.45 2.07 -16.50
C GLY A 72 -10.66 2.20 -17.43
N GLN A 73 -11.69 2.96 -17.05
CA GLN A 73 -12.90 3.17 -17.88
C GLN A 73 -12.90 4.50 -18.65
N ASN A 74 -11.87 5.35 -18.50
CA ASN A 74 -11.89 6.71 -19.05
C ASN A 74 -10.88 6.96 -20.21
N THR A 75 -10.33 5.91 -20.82
CA THR A 75 -9.38 6.02 -21.96
C THR A 75 -9.95 5.53 -23.30
N LEU A 76 -11.27 5.63 -23.48
CA LEU A 76 -11.90 5.55 -24.81
C LEU A 76 -12.53 6.90 -25.17
N ARG A 77 -11.70 7.89 -25.51
CA ARG A 77 -12.08 9.02 -26.38
C ARG A 77 -10.88 9.46 -27.20
#